data_AF-A0A7W8KEJ0-F1
#
_entry.id   AF-A0A7W8KEJ0-F1
#
_cell.length_a   1.000
_cell.length_b   1.000
_cell.length_c   1.000
_cell.angle_alpha   90.00
_cell.angle_beta   90.00
_cell.angle_gamma   90.00
#
_symmetry.space_group_name_H-M   'P 1'
#
loop_
_entity.id
_entity.type
_entity.pdbx_description
1 polymer ?
#
loop_
_entity_poly.entity_id
_entity_poly.type
_entity_poly.pdbx_seq_one_letter_code
_entity_poly.pdbx_strand_id
1 'polypeptide(L)'
;MVAGNAPDVFADHLAKYPTFAANNQLVDIAPLVARDKVSTSGYYKGLAELWTHGGARYGLPKDWDTIALFYNKDALKAAGVSEASLANLTWNPQDGGTFGKLIAQLSVDTKGNRGTSSSFDARNVKRYGFLANYTEGSDPYGQHTWSALAVSTGWTFNNGLWGNTYYYDDARLANTLQWYADLSLKQGFAPPYASVPTTGPESLLSRSTPCCRRSCHH
;
A
#
# COMPACT_ATOMS: atom_id res chain seq x y z
N MET A 1 21.90 -13.58 13.25
CA MET A 1 22.01 -14.23 14.58
C MET A 1 22.89 -15.49 14.61
N VAL A 2 23.10 -16.20 13.50
CA VAL A 2 23.83 -17.50 13.48
C VAL A 2 25.35 -17.38 13.71
N ALA A 3 25.93 -16.18 13.67
CA ALA A 3 27.37 -15.95 13.84
C ALA A 3 27.80 -15.50 15.25
N GLY A 4 26.93 -15.60 16.27
CA GLY A 4 27.28 -15.28 17.67
C GLY A 4 27.42 -13.79 18.02
N ASN A 5 27.42 -12.87 17.04
CA ASN A 5 27.51 -11.41 17.25
C ASN A 5 26.14 -10.71 17.05
N ALA A 6 25.05 -11.29 17.57
CA ALA A 6 23.74 -10.65 17.49
C ALA A 6 23.66 -9.47 18.49
N PRO A 7 22.93 -8.39 18.17
CA PRO A 7 22.67 -7.32 19.13
C PRO A 7 21.77 -7.80 20.28
N ASP A 8 21.89 -7.20 21.46
CA ASP A 8 21.06 -7.53 22.63
C ASP A 8 19.56 -7.21 22.40
N VAL A 9 19.29 -6.14 21.65
CA VAL A 9 17.96 -5.70 21.25
C VAL A 9 18.00 -5.23 19.80
N PHE A 10 17.02 -5.62 19.00
CA PHE A 10 16.89 -5.19 17.61
C PHE A 10 15.42 -4.97 17.23
N ALA A 11 15.20 -4.19 16.17
CA ALA A 11 13.89 -4.06 15.56
C ALA A 11 13.61 -5.31 14.71
N ASP A 12 12.45 -5.92 14.93
CA ASP A 12 11.99 -7.11 14.21
C ASP A 12 10.64 -6.82 13.53
N HIS A 13 10.16 -7.74 12.71
CA HIS A 13 8.93 -7.63 11.95
C HIS A 13 7.99 -8.81 12.21
N LEU A 14 6.68 -8.57 12.18
CA LEU A 14 5.64 -9.60 12.44
C LEU A 14 5.74 -10.81 11.49
N ALA A 15 6.25 -10.59 10.27
CA ALA A 15 6.49 -11.64 9.28
C ALA A 15 7.81 -12.43 9.48
N LYS A 16 8.65 -12.07 10.46
CA LYS A 16 9.99 -12.62 10.65
C LYS A 16 10.22 -13.20 12.04
N TYR A 17 9.73 -12.52 13.08
CA TYR A 17 9.90 -12.96 14.47
C TYR A 17 9.45 -14.41 14.74
N PRO A 18 8.41 -14.98 14.09
CA PRO A 18 8.02 -16.36 14.35
C PRO A 18 9.13 -17.35 14.00
N THR A 19 9.91 -17.08 12.95
CA THR A 19 11.06 -17.91 12.56
C THR A 19 12.20 -17.79 13.58
N PHE A 20 12.49 -16.59 14.08
CA PHE A 20 13.52 -16.42 15.10
C PHE A 20 13.13 -17.08 16.42
N ALA A 21 11.88 -16.94 16.85
CA ALA A 21 11.34 -17.60 18.02
C ALA A 21 11.37 -19.14 17.87
N ALA A 22 10.95 -19.68 16.71
CA ALA A 22 11.00 -21.13 16.43
C ALA A 22 12.43 -21.69 16.45
N ASN A 23 13.43 -20.88 16.08
CA ASN A 23 14.84 -21.24 16.13
C ASN A 23 15.49 -20.98 17.51
N ASN A 24 14.71 -20.65 18.54
CA ASN A 24 15.19 -20.28 19.88
C ASN A 24 16.19 -19.11 19.88
N GLN A 25 16.01 -18.15 18.97
CA GLN A 25 16.87 -16.98 18.83
C GLN A 25 16.26 -15.71 19.45
N LEU A 26 15.08 -15.82 20.07
CA LEU A 26 14.42 -14.77 20.84
C LEU A 26 14.17 -15.26 22.26
N VAL A 27 14.43 -14.40 23.24
CA VAL A 27 14.12 -14.67 24.65
C VAL A 27 12.65 -14.38 24.94
N ASP A 28 12.01 -15.19 25.78
CA ASP A 28 10.71 -14.85 26.34
C ASP A 28 10.86 -13.70 27.34
N ILE A 29 10.33 -12.53 26.99
CA ILE A 29 10.37 -11.32 27.82
C ILE A 29 9.13 -11.16 28.71
N ALA A 30 8.16 -12.09 28.66
CA ALA A 30 6.97 -12.01 29.51
C ALA A 30 7.30 -11.89 31.02
N PRO A 31 8.28 -12.63 31.58
CA PRO A 31 8.68 -12.46 32.97
C PRO A 31 9.25 -11.06 33.29
N LEU A 32 10.00 -10.47 32.35
CA LEU A 32 10.58 -9.13 32.51
C LEU A 32 9.49 -8.05 32.46
N VAL A 33 8.56 -8.17 31.52
CA VAL A 33 7.38 -7.30 31.42
C VAL A 33 6.58 -7.33 32.72
N ALA A 34 6.38 -8.50 33.31
CA ALA A 34 5.67 -8.65 34.58
C ALA A 34 6.46 -8.06 35.77
N ARG A 35 7.76 -8.37 35.88
CA ARG A 35 8.65 -7.84 36.92
C ARG A 35 8.66 -6.32 36.95
N ASP A 36 8.80 -5.71 35.78
CA ASP A 36 8.99 -4.26 35.63
C ASP A 36 7.66 -3.52 35.45
N LYS A 37 6.53 -4.24 35.45
CA LYS A 37 5.17 -3.69 35.26
C LYS A 37 5.06 -2.85 33.99
N VAL A 38 5.68 -3.31 32.90
CA VAL A 38 5.64 -2.62 31.60
C VAL A 38 4.20 -2.57 31.11
N SER A 39 3.65 -1.36 31.02
CA SER A 39 2.28 -1.17 30.56
C SER A 39 2.15 -1.45 29.07
N THR A 40 1.15 -2.26 28.71
CA THR A 40 0.77 -2.50 27.30
C THR A 40 -0.52 -1.78 26.90
N SER A 41 -1.21 -1.15 27.85
CA SER A 41 -2.47 -0.46 27.59
C SER A 41 -2.31 0.81 26.75
N GLY A 42 -1.09 1.33 26.64
CA GLY A 42 -0.77 2.46 25.78
C GLY A 42 -0.69 2.10 24.28
N TYR A 43 -0.66 0.81 23.94
CA TYR A 43 -0.67 0.38 22.54
C TYR A 43 -2.08 0.36 21.98
N TYR A 44 -2.20 0.54 20.66
CA TYR A 44 -3.46 0.32 19.98
C TYR A 44 -3.93 -1.12 20.22
N LYS A 45 -5.24 -1.29 20.43
CA LYS A 45 -5.84 -2.57 20.83
C LYS A 45 -5.42 -3.69 19.89
N GLY A 46 -4.86 -4.77 20.44
CA GLY A 46 -4.42 -5.94 19.68
C GLY A 46 -2.95 -5.92 19.28
N LEU A 47 -2.26 -4.77 19.28
CA LEU A 47 -0.87 -4.70 18.80
C LEU A 47 0.11 -5.45 19.69
N ALA A 48 -0.05 -5.36 21.01
CA ALA A 48 0.86 -6.03 21.94
C ALA A 48 0.70 -7.55 21.89
N GLU A 49 -0.51 -8.02 21.62
CA GLU A 49 -0.87 -9.43 21.52
C GLU A 49 -0.24 -10.11 20.30
N LEU A 50 0.02 -9.37 19.21
CA LEU A 50 0.70 -9.87 18.01
C LEU A 50 2.14 -10.36 18.29
N TRP A 51 2.74 -9.93 19.40
CA TRP A 51 4.10 -10.33 19.81
C TRP A 51 4.11 -11.50 20.80
N THR A 52 2.98 -12.20 20.95
CA THR A 52 2.83 -13.33 21.87
C THR A 52 2.59 -14.64 21.11
N HIS A 53 3.09 -15.75 21.66
CA HIS A 53 2.80 -17.09 21.15
C HIS A 53 3.03 -18.15 22.22
N GLY A 54 2.11 -19.10 22.37
CA GLY A 54 2.25 -20.21 23.31
C GLY A 54 2.44 -19.77 24.77
N GLY A 55 1.90 -18.61 25.16
CA GLY A 55 2.07 -18.03 26.50
C GLY A 55 3.36 -17.22 26.72
N ALA A 56 4.30 -17.25 25.77
CA ALA A 56 5.50 -16.43 25.78
C ALA A 56 5.28 -15.10 25.03
N ARG A 57 6.13 -14.11 25.32
CA ARG A 57 6.21 -12.83 24.59
C ARG A 57 7.60 -12.65 24.01
N TYR A 58 7.68 -12.37 22.72
CA TYR A 58 8.95 -12.27 21.98
C TYR A 58 9.29 -10.84 21.52
N GLY A 59 8.45 -9.86 21.87
CA GLY A 59 8.69 -8.46 21.53
C GLY A 59 7.65 -7.53 22.14
N LEU A 60 7.85 -6.23 21.91
CA LEU A 60 6.91 -5.16 22.24
C LEU A 60 6.73 -4.28 21.00
N PRO A 61 5.52 -3.75 20.74
CA PRO A 61 5.32 -2.80 19.66
C PRO A 61 6.23 -1.57 19.82
N LYS A 62 6.98 -1.25 18.77
CA LYS A 62 7.76 -0.02 18.67
C LYS A 62 6.97 1.07 17.94
N ASP A 63 6.35 0.69 16.83
CA ASP A 63 5.57 1.54 15.94
C ASP A 63 4.47 0.69 15.25
N TRP A 64 3.57 1.38 14.55
CA TRP A 64 2.56 0.78 13.68
C TRP A 64 2.34 1.73 12.50
N ASP A 65 2.02 1.19 11.34
CA ASP A 65 1.72 1.93 10.13
C ASP A 65 0.30 1.62 9.62
N THR A 66 -0.19 2.49 8.73
CA THR A 66 -1.48 2.32 8.07
C THR A 66 -1.37 2.79 6.62
N ILE A 67 -2.25 2.26 5.77
CA ILE A 67 -2.36 2.68 4.38
C ILE A 67 -3.40 3.79 4.27
N ALA A 68 -3.05 4.87 3.59
CA ALA A 68 -3.93 5.99 3.32
C ALA A 68 -3.89 6.36 1.83
N LEU A 69 -4.99 6.93 1.33
CA LEU A 69 -5.06 7.51 -0.01
C LEU A 69 -4.60 8.97 0.05
N PHE A 70 -3.56 9.30 -0.70
CA PHE A 70 -3.14 10.68 -0.96
C PHE A 70 -3.77 11.19 -2.25
N TYR A 71 -4.14 12.48 -2.27
CA TYR A 71 -4.80 13.09 -3.42
C TYR A 71 -4.27 14.50 -3.71
N ASN A 72 -4.32 14.88 -4.99
CA ASN A 72 -4.01 16.23 -5.43
C ASN A 72 -5.30 17.09 -5.43
N LYS A 73 -5.35 18.12 -4.56
CA LYS A 73 -6.53 18.99 -4.40
C LYS A 73 -6.90 19.75 -5.67
N ASP A 74 -5.91 20.25 -6.41
CA ASP A 74 -6.15 20.94 -7.68
C ASP A 74 -6.73 19.98 -8.73
N ALA A 75 -6.30 18.71 -8.70
CA ALA A 75 -6.83 17.70 -9.59
C ALA A 75 -8.32 17.41 -9.33
N LEU A 76 -8.71 17.32 -8.05
CA LEU A 76 -10.11 17.17 -7.63
C LEU A 76 -10.94 18.40 -7.99
N LYS A 77 -10.44 19.60 -7.67
CA LYS A 77 -11.11 20.87 -7.99
C LYS A 77 -11.34 21.02 -9.49
N ALA A 78 -10.31 20.77 -10.31
CA ALA A 78 -10.43 20.81 -11.76
C ALA A 78 -11.43 19.77 -12.30
N ALA A 79 -11.64 18.66 -11.59
CA ALA A 79 -12.59 17.62 -11.91
C ALA A 79 -14.00 17.84 -11.33
N GLY A 80 -14.20 18.88 -10.51
CA GLY A 80 -15.47 19.13 -9.82
C GLY A 80 -15.78 18.11 -8.71
N VAL A 81 -14.76 17.45 -8.15
CA VAL A 81 -14.93 16.46 -7.07
C VAL A 81 -14.71 17.13 -5.71
N SER A 82 -15.62 16.90 -4.76
CA SER A 82 -15.47 17.40 -3.39
C SER A 82 -14.56 16.48 -2.56
N GLU A 83 -13.70 17.07 -1.72
CA GLU A 83 -12.84 16.29 -0.81
C GLU A 83 -13.67 15.43 0.16
N ALA A 84 -14.82 15.93 0.60
CA ALA A 84 -15.73 15.20 1.49
C ALA A 84 -16.29 13.91 0.87
N SER A 85 -16.37 13.82 -0.47
CA SER A 85 -16.84 12.60 -1.15
C SER A 85 -15.86 11.43 -1.01
N LEU A 86 -14.57 11.71 -0.74
CA LEU A 86 -13.52 10.69 -0.67
C LEU A 86 -13.71 9.74 0.51
N ALA A 87 -14.34 10.20 1.60
CA ALA A 87 -14.62 9.38 2.78
C ALA A 87 -15.63 8.25 2.51
N ASN A 88 -16.40 8.34 1.42
CA ASN A 88 -17.47 7.41 1.07
C ASN A 88 -17.13 6.60 -0.18
N LEU A 89 -15.86 6.53 -0.57
CA LEU A 89 -15.44 5.72 -1.71
C LEU A 89 -15.68 4.25 -1.42
N THR A 90 -16.21 3.56 -2.43
CA THR A 90 -16.42 2.12 -2.45
C THR A 90 -15.53 1.54 -3.53
N TRP A 91 -15.12 0.30 -3.32
CA TRP A 91 -14.31 -0.44 -4.27
C TRP A 91 -14.76 -1.90 -4.34
N ASN A 92 -14.65 -2.48 -5.53
CA ASN A 92 -14.80 -3.89 -5.79
C ASN A 92 -13.93 -4.25 -7.01
N PRO A 93 -13.52 -5.51 -7.18
CA PRO A 93 -12.64 -5.89 -8.28
C PRO A 93 -13.35 -6.00 -9.64
N GLN A 94 -14.69 -5.95 -9.71
CA GLN A 94 -15.43 -6.11 -10.96
C GLN A 94 -15.40 -4.84 -11.82
N ASP A 95 -15.65 -3.68 -11.21
CA ASP A 95 -15.70 -2.39 -11.91
C ASP A 95 -14.93 -1.26 -11.21
N GLY A 96 -14.34 -1.53 -10.04
CA GLY A 96 -13.61 -0.56 -9.23
C GLY A 96 -14.49 0.29 -8.32
N GLY A 97 -15.82 0.15 -8.34
CA GLY A 97 -16.74 0.93 -7.53
C GLY A 97 -16.66 2.44 -7.78
N THR A 98 -16.98 3.25 -6.78
CA THR A 98 -16.83 4.72 -6.90
C THR A 98 -15.36 5.15 -6.90
N PHE A 99 -14.45 4.34 -6.36
CA PHE A 99 -13.01 4.58 -6.44
C PHE A 99 -12.48 4.50 -7.88
N GLY A 100 -12.84 3.47 -8.63
CA GLY A 100 -12.50 3.34 -10.05
C GLY A 100 -13.08 4.48 -10.90
N LYS A 101 -14.32 4.91 -10.61
CA LYS A 101 -14.94 6.08 -11.26
C LYS A 101 -14.17 7.38 -10.98
N LEU A 102 -13.74 7.58 -9.73
CA LEU A 102 -12.90 8.71 -9.36
C LEU A 102 -11.58 8.70 -10.13
N ILE A 103 -10.91 7.55 -10.20
CA ILE A 103 -9.66 7.37 -10.96
C ILE A 103 -9.87 7.74 -12.44
N ALA A 104 -10.94 7.26 -13.06
CA ALA A 104 -11.28 7.60 -14.45
C ALA A 104 -11.52 9.11 -14.63
N GLN A 105 -12.26 9.74 -13.72
CA GLN A 105 -12.55 11.18 -13.75
C GLN A 105 -11.30 12.05 -13.55
N LEU A 106 -10.31 11.55 -12.80
CA LEU A 106 -9.03 12.21 -12.57
C LEU A 106 -8.02 11.97 -13.70
N SER A 107 -8.20 10.93 -14.51
CA SER A 107 -7.37 10.66 -15.69
C SER A 107 -7.70 11.62 -16.82
N VAL A 108 -6.67 12.21 -17.46
CA VAL A 108 -6.82 13.21 -18.52
C VAL A 108 -5.82 12.96 -19.63
N ASP A 109 -6.29 12.87 -20.87
CA ASP A 109 -5.45 12.71 -22.05
C ASP A 109 -4.82 14.04 -22.52
N THR A 110 -3.93 13.99 -23.51
CA THR A 110 -3.27 15.20 -24.05
C THR A 110 -4.22 16.16 -24.75
N LYS A 111 -5.45 15.71 -25.09
CA LYS A 111 -6.50 16.51 -25.72
C LYS A 111 -7.47 17.10 -24.68
N GLY A 112 -7.30 16.77 -23.40
CA GLY A 112 -8.14 17.24 -22.31
C GLY A 112 -9.38 16.38 -22.05
N ASN A 113 -9.56 15.25 -22.76
CA ASN A 113 -10.65 14.32 -22.44
C ASN A 113 -10.35 13.60 -21.13
N ARG A 114 -11.39 13.41 -20.31
CA ARG A 114 -11.30 12.61 -19.09
C ARG A 114 -11.47 11.13 -19.39
N GLY A 115 -10.97 10.26 -18.53
CA GLY A 115 -11.16 8.80 -18.63
C GLY A 115 -12.62 8.34 -18.64
N THR A 116 -13.56 9.19 -18.24
CA THR A 116 -15.01 8.95 -18.34
C THR A 116 -15.60 9.25 -19.73
N SER A 117 -14.84 9.87 -20.63
CA SER A 117 -15.25 10.20 -21.99
C SER A 117 -14.96 9.05 -22.95
N SER A 118 -15.88 8.76 -23.87
CA SER A 118 -15.65 7.82 -24.98
C SER A 118 -14.55 8.28 -25.94
N SER A 119 -14.16 9.55 -25.89
CA SER A 119 -13.07 10.12 -26.70
C SER A 119 -11.71 10.10 -26.01
N PHE A 120 -11.61 9.51 -24.81
CA PHE A 120 -10.35 9.41 -24.07
C PHE A 120 -9.29 8.59 -24.82
N ASP A 121 -8.11 9.16 -25.01
CA ASP A 121 -6.97 8.48 -25.63
C ASP A 121 -6.03 7.88 -24.58
N ALA A 122 -6.26 6.62 -24.23
CA ALA A 122 -5.47 5.87 -23.25
C ALA A 122 -3.99 5.69 -23.64
N ARG A 123 -3.61 5.96 -24.89
CA ARG A 123 -2.21 5.90 -25.35
C ARG A 123 -1.47 7.23 -25.16
N ASN A 124 -2.20 8.33 -25.03
CA ASN A 124 -1.65 9.68 -24.94
C ASN A 124 -2.16 10.38 -23.67
N VAL A 125 -1.75 9.86 -22.51
CA VAL A 125 -2.22 10.33 -21.21
C VAL A 125 -1.33 11.46 -20.71
N LYS A 126 -1.93 12.62 -20.40
CA LYS A 126 -1.24 13.76 -19.80
C LYS A 126 -1.17 13.66 -18.28
N ARG A 127 -2.20 13.10 -17.66
CA ARG A 127 -2.28 12.89 -16.21
C ARG A 127 -3.03 11.60 -15.91
N TYR A 128 -2.39 10.72 -15.14
CA TYR A 128 -3.01 9.51 -14.61
C TYR A 128 -3.83 9.83 -13.35
N GLY A 129 -4.99 9.19 -13.21
CA GLY A 129 -5.85 9.33 -12.03
C GLY A 129 -5.42 8.47 -10.85
N PHE A 130 -4.55 7.48 -11.09
CA PHE A 130 -4.00 6.60 -10.08
C PHE A 130 -2.50 6.44 -10.26
N LEU A 131 -1.76 6.48 -9.15
CA LEU A 131 -0.33 6.22 -9.13
C LEU A 131 -0.10 5.06 -8.16
N ALA A 132 0.18 3.90 -8.73
CA ALA A 132 0.64 2.75 -7.98
C ALA A 132 2.08 3.02 -7.50
N ASN A 133 2.36 2.76 -6.22
CA ASN A 133 3.70 2.88 -5.66
C ASN A 133 4.52 1.62 -6.01
N TYR A 134 4.81 1.44 -7.30
CA TYR A 134 5.69 0.37 -7.76
C TYR A 134 7.12 0.68 -7.33
N THR A 135 7.56 0.06 -6.24
CA THR A 135 8.97 0.07 -5.85
C THR A 135 9.58 -1.27 -6.25
N GLU A 136 10.52 -1.23 -7.19
CA GLU A 136 11.22 -2.42 -7.68
C GLU A 136 11.84 -3.20 -6.51
N GLY A 137 11.42 -4.45 -6.33
CA GLY A 137 12.04 -5.41 -5.39
C GLY A 137 11.70 -5.23 -3.91
N SER A 138 10.93 -4.22 -3.49
CA SER A 138 10.69 -3.92 -2.07
C SER A 138 9.26 -4.15 -1.56
N ASP A 139 8.32 -4.57 -2.40
CA ASP A 139 6.92 -4.82 -1.98
C ASP A 139 6.44 -6.28 -2.22
N PRO A 140 7.07 -7.30 -1.62
CA PRO A 140 6.73 -8.70 -1.86
C PRO A 140 5.33 -9.09 -1.35
N TYR A 141 4.73 -8.28 -0.49
CA TYR A 141 3.39 -8.52 0.08
C TYR A 141 2.33 -7.55 -0.46
N GLY A 142 2.68 -6.67 -1.40
CA GLY A 142 1.75 -5.70 -1.97
C GLY A 142 1.24 -4.64 -0.98
N GLN A 143 1.97 -4.39 0.11
CA GLN A 143 1.64 -3.46 1.19
C GLN A 143 1.32 -2.05 0.66
N HIS A 144 2.09 -1.57 -0.31
CA HIS A 144 1.94 -0.23 -0.88
C HIS A 144 1.13 -0.20 -2.18
N THR A 145 0.63 -1.36 -2.63
CA THR A 145 0.03 -1.51 -3.96
C THR A 145 -1.37 -2.11 -3.90
N TRP A 146 -1.50 -3.43 -3.88
CA TRP A 146 -2.76 -4.13 -4.13
C TRP A 146 -3.37 -4.77 -2.87
N SER A 147 -2.59 -5.00 -1.81
CA SER A 147 -3.03 -5.83 -0.68
C SER A 147 -4.21 -5.25 0.09
N ALA A 148 -4.23 -3.92 0.31
CA ALA A 148 -5.35 -3.26 1.00
C ALA A 148 -6.67 -3.45 0.24
N LEU A 149 -6.63 -3.43 -1.10
CA LEU A 149 -7.80 -3.71 -1.93
C LEU A 149 -8.21 -5.18 -1.81
N ALA A 150 -7.27 -6.12 -1.89
CA ALA A 150 -7.57 -7.54 -1.75
C ALA A 150 -8.19 -7.85 -0.38
N VAL A 151 -7.58 -7.35 0.71
CA VAL A 151 -8.08 -7.54 2.08
C VAL A 151 -9.49 -6.95 2.28
N SER A 152 -9.84 -5.87 1.57
CA SER A 152 -11.20 -5.30 1.62
C SER A 152 -12.29 -6.24 1.09
N THR A 153 -11.91 -7.25 0.30
CA THR A 153 -12.82 -8.33 -0.15
C THR A 153 -12.97 -9.48 0.85
N GLY A 154 -12.32 -9.37 2.02
CA GLY A 154 -12.22 -10.42 3.02
C GLY A 154 -11.15 -11.48 2.71
N TRP A 155 -10.26 -11.23 1.76
CA TRP A 155 -9.09 -12.08 1.51
C TRP A 155 -8.06 -11.90 2.63
N THR A 156 -7.31 -12.95 2.95
CA THR A 156 -6.20 -12.92 3.91
C THR A 156 -4.97 -13.58 3.30
N PHE A 157 -3.76 -13.18 3.71
CA PHE A 157 -2.51 -13.73 3.17
C PHE A 157 -2.30 -15.22 3.50
N ASN A 158 -2.62 -15.57 4.74
CA ASN A 158 -2.36 -16.88 5.34
C ASN A 158 -3.33 -17.13 6.51
N ASN A 159 -3.17 -18.28 7.18
CA ASN A 159 -3.94 -18.67 8.37
C ASN A 159 -3.39 -18.10 9.71
N GLY A 160 -2.69 -16.96 9.68
CA GLY A 160 -2.20 -16.24 10.85
C GLY A 160 -0.67 -16.14 10.93
N LEU A 161 -0.17 -15.41 11.94
CA LEU A 161 1.27 -15.14 12.13
C LEU A 161 2.14 -16.40 12.24
N TRP A 162 1.57 -17.46 12.80
CA TRP A 162 2.21 -18.76 12.99
C TRP A 162 1.66 -19.82 12.03
N GLY A 163 0.92 -19.36 11.03
CA GLY A 163 0.31 -20.18 10.00
C GLY A 163 1.33 -20.78 9.04
N ASN A 164 0.92 -21.85 8.36
CA ASN A 164 1.73 -22.59 7.39
C ASN A 164 1.06 -22.70 6.01
N THR A 165 -0.13 -22.10 5.84
CA THR A 165 -0.89 -22.13 4.59
C THR A 165 -1.04 -20.71 4.04
N TYR A 166 -0.74 -20.53 2.76
CA TYR A 166 -0.91 -19.28 2.03
C TYR A 166 -2.10 -19.36 1.08
N TYR A 167 -2.82 -18.25 0.89
CA TYR A 167 -4.08 -18.21 0.11
C TYR A 167 -3.94 -17.42 -1.20
N TYR A 168 -2.81 -17.55 -1.89
CA TYR A 168 -2.56 -16.80 -3.14
C TYR A 168 -3.31 -17.36 -4.36
N ASP A 169 -3.96 -18.50 -4.21
CA ASP A 169 -4.84 -19.14 -5.19
C ASP A 169 -6.30 -18.67 -5.10
N ASP A 170 -6.66 -17.83 -4.13
CA ASP A 170 -8.01 -17.30 -3.95
C ASP A 170 -8.41 -16.39 -5.12
N ALA A 171 -9.59 -16.64 -5.70
CA ALA A 171 -10.13 -15.87 -6.82
C ALA A 171 -10.29 -14.37 -6.49
N ARG A 172 -10.51 -14.01 -5.23
CA ARG A 172 -10.59 -12.61 -4.79
C ARG A 172 -9.28 -11.87 -5.01
N LEU A 173 -8.15 -12.53 -4.72
CA LEU A 173 -6.83 -11.98 -5.01
C LEU A 173 -6.62 -11.84 -6.51
N ALA A 174 -6.88 -12.92 -7.27
CA ALA A 174 -6.70 -12.91 -8.72
C ALA A 174 -7.50 -11.79 -9.40
N ASN A 175 -8.77 -11.61 -9.02
CA ASN A 175 -9.63 -10.54 -9.54
C ASN A 175 -9.12 -9.15 -9.15
N THR A 176 -8.62 -8.98 -7.92
CA THR A 176 -8.02 -7.72 -7.47
C THR A 176 -6.79 -7.35 -8.30
N LEU A 177 -5.89 -8.30 -8.50
CA LEU A 177 -4.67 -8.10 -9.28
C LEU A 177 -4.98 -7.81 -10.76
N GLN A 178 -5.98 -8.48 -11.32
CA GLN A 178 -6.44 -8.21 -12.69
C GLN A 178 -6.98 -6.78 -12.83
N TRP A 179 -7.85 -6.33 -11.92
CA TRP A 179 -8.36 -4.96 -11.92
C TRP A 179 -7.22 -3.94 -11.79
N TYR A 180 -6.30 -4.19 -10.86
CA TYR A 180 -5.16 -3.31 -10.61
C TYR A 180 -4.24 -3.19 -11.83
N ALA A 181 -3.95 -4.31 -12.51
CA ALA A 181 -3.15 -4.33 -13.73
C ALA A 181 -3.86 -3.63 -14.90
N ASP A 182 -5.18 -3.82 -15.03
CA ASP A 182 -5.98 -3.24 -16.11
C ASP A 182 -6.02 -1.70 -16.07
N LEU A 183 -5.88 -1.08 -14.89
CA LEU A 183 -5.73 0.38 -14.75
C LEU A 183 -4.62 0.93 -15.67
N SER A 184 -3.51 0.20 -15.76
CA SER A 184 -2.38 0.58 -16.61
C SER A 184 -2.50 -0.03 -18.01
N LEU A 185 -2.69 -1.36 -18.08
CA LEU A 185 -2.55 -2.12 -19.32
C LEU A 185 -3.71 -1.91 -20.32
N LYS A 186 -4.90 -1.55 -19.83
CA LYS A 186 -6.10 -1.40 -20.67
C LYS A 186 -6.69 -0.01 -20.62
N GLN A 187 -6.75 0.59 -19.43
CA GLN A 187 -7.53 1.80 -19.20
C GLN A 187 -6.73 3.09 -19.38
N GLY A 188 -5.40 3.06 -19.26
CA GLY A 188 -4.57 4.27 -19.29
C GLY A 188 -4.80 5.19 -18.09
N PHE A 189 -5.25 4.66 -16.97
CA PHE A 189 -5.53 5.40 -15.74
C PHE A 189 -4.38 5.36 -14.73
N ALA A 190 -3.43 4.45 -14.92
CA ALA A 190 -2.18 4.38 -14.19
C ALA A 190 -0.98 4.33 -15.15
N PRO A 191 0.19 4.87 -14.77
CA PRO A 191 1.38 4.82 -15.59
C PRO A 191 1.82 3.38 -15.84
N PRO A 192 2.42 3.06 -16.99
CA PRO A 192 3.14 1.80 -17.19
C PRO A 192 4.21 1.61 -16.14
N TYR A 193 4.41 0.37 -15.70
CA TYR A 193 5.42 0.00 -14.70
C TYR A 193 6.80 0.60 -15.02
N ALA A 194 7.25 0.45 -16.27
CA ALA A 194 8.55 0.94 -16.75
C ALA A 194 8.72 2.48 -16.72
N SER A 195 7.65 3.24 -16.50
CA SER A 195 7.69 4.71 -16.47
C SER A 195 7.65 5.31 -15.06
N VAL A 196 7.50 4.49 -14.02
CA VAL A 196 7.49 4.98 -12.64
C VAL A 196 8.94 5.22 -12.19
N PRO A 197 9.32 6.47 -11.82
CA PRO A 197 10.68 6.77 -11.38
C PRO A 197 11.03 6.00 -10.11
N THR A 198 12.31 5.62 -9.97
CA THR A 198 12.86 5.02 -8.74
C THR A 198 12.74 5.92 -7.51
N THR A 199 12.51 7.23 -7.71
CA THR A 199 12.34 8.23 -6.65
C THR A 199 10.92 8.34 -6.08
N GLY A 200 10.01 7.44 -6.48
CA GLY A 200 8.65 7.37 -5.95
C GLY A 200 7.61 8.25 -6.68
N PRO A 201 6.30 7.93 -6.53
CA PRO A 201 5.20 8.57 -7.22
C PRO A 201 4.93 10.02 -6.75
N GLU A 202 5.51 10.48 -5.65
CA GLU A 202 5.34 11.83 -5.09
C GLU A 202 5.82 12.91 -6.06
N SER A 203 6.86 12.60 -6.84
CA SER A 203 7.37 13.45 -7.91
C SER A 203 6.40 13.61 -9.09
N LEU A 204 5.46 12.66 -9.26
CA LEU A 204 4.40 12.70 -10.26
C LEU A 204 3.14 13.39 -9.72
N LEU A 205 2.85 13.26 -8.43
CA LEU A 205 1.76 13.97 -7.73
C LEU A 205 1.94 15.50 -7.76
N SER A 206 3.20 15.96 -7.68
CA SER A 206 3.57 17.38 -7.63
C SER A 206 3.70 18.06 -9.00
N ARG A 207 3.69 17.31 -10.12
CA ARG A 207 3.77 17.86 -11.48
C ARG A 207 2.42 18.40 -11.97
N SER A 208 1.83 19.32 -11.21
CA SER A 208 0.97 20.35 -11.78
C SER A 208 1.90 21.44 -12.34
N THR A 209 1.85 21.66 -13.66
CA THR A 209 2.53 22.71 -14.47
C THR A 209 3.75 22.22 -15.25
N PRO A 210 3.76 22.29 -16.59
CA PRO A 210 4.98 22.19 -17.36
C PRO A 210 5.79 23.46 -17.10
N CYS A 211 6.96 23.31 -16.48
CA CYS A 211 7.98 24.36 -16.47
C CYS A 211 8.38 24.61 -17.93
N CYS A 212 7.86 25.69 -18.51
CA CYS A 212 8.21 26.15 -19.83
C CYS A 212 9.69 26.57 -19.80
N ARG A 213 10.61 25.66 -20.14
CA ARG A 213 11.98 26.02 -20.50
C ARG A 213 11.90 26.78 -21.83
N ARG A 214 11.75 28.11 -21.76
CA ARG A 214 12.17 28.99 -22.84
C ARG A 214 13.43 29.73 -22.44
N SER A 215 14.46 29.49 -23.24
CA SER A 215 15.71 30.23 -23.29
C SER A 215 15.51 31.73 -23.22
N CYS A 216 16.36 32.40 -22.43
CA CYS A 216 16.94 33.69 -22.79
C CYS A 216 18.40 33.69 -22.34
N HIS A 217 19.30 33.35 -23.27
CA HIS A 217 20.66 33.90 -23.29
C HIS A 217 20.58 35.19 -24.11
N HIS A 218 20.84 36.32 -23.44
CA HIS A 218 21.60 37.49 -23.86
C HIS A 218 21.20 38.70 -23.01
#